data_AF-A0A0N4TZK8-F1
#
_entry.id   AF-A0A0N4TZK8-F1
#
_cell.length_a   1.000
_cell.length_b   1.000
_cell.length_c   1.000
_cell.angle_alpha   90.00
_cell.angle_beta   90.00
_cell.angle_gamma   90.00
#
_symmetry.space_group_name_H-M   'P 1'
#
loop_
_entity.id
_entity.type
_entity.pdbx_description
1 polymer ?
#
loop_
_entity_poly.entity_id
_entity_poly.type
_entity_poly.pdbx_seq_one_letter_code
_entity_poly.pdbx_strand_id
1 'polypeptide(L)'
;MSNSTLMPYLVYLKSDFSYNIVLLLPFQSHFQQFSLSPSIMISLAGVTMDSPPQQAQTSTSNIERPFRLLVKDRLFIIESTIIAKLSPIFAGIMVCSASNSSSTSDSDDQPLREIVDESSGDIATFLNCCSDADLIDENNFATVLRLSRKYQVNSLIEACEEFISNRCNLDALKADQVVTLLVVSNEYHLRREVMIKLINRIASETKNDLVRLKLSRLLPPQLHGSIVTTNLNMTQLKEIESMNGHLFKMNRSVTLYRRMACEMCKKITDSAYCEGCKKAFCKDHWTRNKCASNYGQNMIDELRQNLVELEYE
;
A
#
# COMPACT_ATOMS: atom_id res chain seq x y z
N MET A 1 40.46 12.93 38.32
CA MET A 1 39.70 11.71 38.65
C MET A 1 38.24 12.09 38.85
N SER A 2 37.34 11.14 38.55
CA SER A 2 35.87 11.15 38.63
C SER A 2 35.09 12.09 37.69
N ASN A 3 34.69 11.48 36.56
CA ASN A 3 33.54 11.83 35.72
C ASN A 3 32.23 11.58 36.48
N SER A 4 31.30 12.52 36.38
CA SER A 4 29.87 12.32 36.65
C SER A 4 29.07 12.88 35.47
N THR A 5 28.58 11.95 34.65
CA THR A 5 27.80 12.22 33.44
C THR A 5 26.33 12.42 33.82
N LEU A 6 25.85 13.66 33.70
CA LEU A 6 24.42 14.01 33.76
C LEU A 6 23.87 14.04 32.32
N MET A 7 22.84 13.22 32.09
CA MET A 7 22.05 13.15 30.86
C MET A 7 21.19 14.41 30.71
N PRO A 8 21.13 15.06 29.53
CA PRO A 8 20.15 16.11 29.28
C PRO A 8 18.81 15.51 28.84
N TYR A 9 17.76 15.92 29.55
CA TYR A 9 16.36 15.84 29.11
C TYR A 9 16.18 16.79 27.91
N LEU A 10 15.62 16.30 26.80
CA LEU A 10 15.10 17.15 25.73
C LEU A 10 13.58 17.26 25.90
N VAL A 11 13.17 18.41 26.44
CA VAL A 11 11.82 18.94 26.42
C VAL A 11 11.75 19.88 25.22
N TYR A 12 10.88 19.62 24.23
CA TYR A 12 10.54 20.60 23.21
C TYR A 12 9.16 21.20 23.52
N LEU A 13 9.19 22.50 23.87
CA LEU A 13 8.06 23.42 23.91
C LEU A 13 8.48 24.69 23.15
N LYS A 14 7.50 25.37 22.54
CA LYS A 14 7.50 26.65 21.78
C LYS A 14 7.79 26.56 20.28
N SER A 15 7.22 27.39 19.40
CA SER A 15 6.18 28.44 19.45
C SER A 15 5.97 28.97 18.02
N ASP A 16 4.85 29.65 17.79
CA ASP A 16 4.42 30.35 16.56
C ASP A 16 5.50 31.18 15.84
N PHE A 17 5.47 31.20 14.50
CA PHE A 17 5.54 32.40 13.65
C PHE A 17 5.14 32.10 12.19
N SER A 18 4.32 33.00 11.65
CA SER A 18 3.68 33.00 10.33
C SER A 18 4.61 33.35 9.17
N TYR A 19 4.34 32.84 7.96
CA TYR A 19 4.37 33.63 6.72
C TYR A 19 3.32 33.11 5.72
N ASN A 20 2.50 34.04 5.23
CA ASN A 20 1.57 33.89 4.13
C ASN A 20 2.32 33.75 2.79
N ILE A 21 1.95 32.80 1.95
CA ILE A 21 1.84 33.02 0.50
C ILE A 21 0.48 32.49 0.05
N VAL A 22 -0.41 33.45 -0.19
CA VAL A 22 -1.70 33.27 -0.85
C VAL A 22 -1.43 33.21 -2.35
N LEU A 23 -1.74 32.08 -2.98
CA LEU A 23 -2.03 32.01 -4.42
C LEU A 23 -3.42 31.43 -4.58
N LEU A 24 -4.40 32.34 -4.53
CA LEU A 24 -5.74 32.14 -5.07
C LEU A 24 -5.63 32.22 -6.60
N LEU A 25 -6.00 31.17 -7.31
CA LEU A 25 -6.88 31.29 -8.48
C LEU A 25 -7.75 30.02 -8.63
N PRO A 26 -8.98 30.17 -9.17
CA PRO A 26 -10.11 29.30 -8.87
C PRO A 26 -10.33 28.28 -10.00
N PHE A 27 -10.76 27.07 -9.66
CA PHE A 27 -11.60 26.28 -10.56
C PHE A 27 -12.66 25.54 -9.74
N GLN A 28 -13.83 26.15 -9.67
CA GLN A 28 -15.09 25.44 -9.50
C GLN A 28 -15.31 24.59 -10.75
N SER A 29 -15.43 23.27 -10.58
CA SER A 29 -16.30 22.50 -11.45
C SER A 29 -16.97 21.38 -10.64
N HIS A 30 -18.27 21.30 -10.84
CA HIS A 30 -19.19 20.38 -10.19
C HIS A 30 -18.73 18.93 -10.33
N PHE A 31 -18.53 18.23 -9.19
CA PHE A 31 -18.58 16.78 -9.17
C PHE A 31 -20.05 16.36 -9.27
N GLN A 32 -20.46 15.99 -10.48
CA GLN A 32 -21.68 15.22 -10.70
C GLN A 32 -21.26 13.74 -10.70
N GLN A 33 -21.67 13.03 -9.66
CA GLN A 33 -21.59 11.57 -9.54
C GLN A 33 -22.30 10.94 -10.76
N PHE A 34 -21.54 10.28 -11.63
CA PHE A 34 -22.09 9.31 -12.58
C PHE A 34 -21.41 7.97 -12.33
N SER A 35 -22.07 7.16 -11.51
CA SER A 35 -21.94 5.71 -11.47
C SER A 35 -22.62 5.16 -12.73
N LEU A 36 -21.84 4.73 -13.72
CA LEU A 36 -22.28 3.79 -14.76
C LEU A 36 -21.04 2.99 -15.17
N SER A 37 -21.04 1.70 -14.84
CA SER A 37 -20.09 0.72 -15.37
C SER A 37 -20.63 0.20 -16.71
N PRO A 38 -19.99 0.46 -17.85
CA PRO A 38 -20.08 -0.42 -18.99
C PRO A 38 -18.91 -1.42 -18.91
N SER A 39 -19.19 -2.71 -18.96
CA SER A 39 -18.16 -3.72 -19.22
C SER A 39 -17.46 -3.37 -20.54
N ILE A 40 -16.20 -2.98 -20.47
CA ILE A 40 -15.38 -2.64 -21.62
C ILE A 40 -14.86 -3.95 -22.23
N MET A 41 -15.20 -4.23 -23.49
CA MET A 41 -14.61 -5.36 -24.24
C MET A 41 -13.37 -4.86 -24.98
N ILE A 42 -12.16 -5.12 -24.47
CA ILE A 42 -10.95 -5.10 -25.30
C ILE A 42 -10.80 -6.48 -25.93
N SER A 43 -11.03 -6.57 -27.24
CA SER A 43 -10.82 -7.79 -28.00
C SER A 43 -9.32 -8.00 -28.26
N LEU A 44 -8.72 -8.97 -27.58
CA LEU A 44 -7.31 -9.31 -27.72
C LEU A 44 -7.15 -10.35 -28.85
N ALA A 45 -6.86 -9.90 -30.08
CA ALA A 45 -6.54 -10.81 -31.18
C ALA A 45 -5.09 -11.31 -31.04
N GLY A 46 -4.90 -12.58 -30.69
CA GLY A 46 -3.61 -13.26 -30.80
C GLY A 46 -3.44 -13.88 -32.18
N VAL A 47 -2.34 -13.56 -32.88
CA VAL A 47 -1.93 -14.30 -34.09
C VAL A 47 -0.41 -14.50 -34.09
N THR A 48 0.00 -15.75 -34.18
CA THR A 48 1.37 -16.22 -34.42
C THR A 48 1.77 -16.02 -35.88
N MET A 49 3.02 -15.62 -36.12
CA MET A 49 3.59 -15.50 -37.46
C MET A 49 3.89 -16.89 -38.05
N ASP A 50 3.20 -17.23 -39.14
CA ASP A 50 3.78 -17.85 -40.35
C ASP A 50 2.65 -18.05 -41.38
N SER A 51 2.42 -17.06 -42.26
CA SER A 51 1.82 -17.13 -43.62
C SER A 51 1.09 -15.82 -44.02
N PRO A 52 0.91 -15.54 -45.33
CA PRO A 52 0.43 -14.23 -45.84
C PRO A 52 -1.02 -13.92 -45.41
N PRO A 53 -1.50 -12.66 -45.55
CA PRO A 53 -2.64 -12.16 -44.80
C PRO A 53 -3.96 -12.77 -45.30
N GLN A 54 -4.32 -13.93 -44.76
CA GLN A 54 -5.69 -14.39 -44.77
C GLN A 54 -6.40 -13.72 -43.59
N GLN A 55 -7.36 -12.87 -43.93
CA GLN A 55 -8.30 -12.24 -43.03
C GLN A 55 -8.99 -13.31 -42.18
N ALA A 56 -8.51 -13.49 -40.95
CA ALA A 56 -9.25 -14.17 -39.91
C ALA A 56 -10.38 -13.22 -39.47
N GLN A 57 -11.56 -13.41 -40.07
CA GLN A 57 -12.80 -12.80 -39.59
C GLN A 57 -13.19 -13.47 -38.26
N THR A 58 -12.94 -12.78 -37.17
CA THR A 58 -13.65 -12.98 -35.90
C THR A 58 -14.33 -11.67 -35.53
N SER A 59 -15.66 -11.68 -35.60
CA SER A 59 -16.65 -10.72 -35.10
C SER A 59 -16.11 -9.38 -34.58
N THR A 60 -15.65 -8.53 -35.50
CA THR A 60 -15.38 -7.11 -35.25
C THR A 60 -16.73 -6.39 -35.18
N SER A 61 -17.32 -6.28 -33.99
CA SER A 61 -18.35 -5.27 -33.78
C SER A 61 -17.71 -3.89 -34.01
N ASN A 62 -18.11 -3.23 -35.10
CA ASN A 62 -17.76 -1.87 -35.55
C ASN A 62 -16.84 -1.05 -34.62
N ILE A 63 -15.52 -1.21 -34.76
CA ILE A 63 -14.54 -0.25 -34.20
C ILE A 63 -14.42 0.89 -35.21
N GLU A 64 -15.05 2.04 -34.95
CA GLU A 64 -15.07 3.18 -35.87
C GLU A 64 -13.68 3.78 -36.13
N ARG A 65 -12.79 3.74 -35.13
CA ARG A 65 -11.42 4.25 -35.24
C ARG A 65 -10.44 3.41 -34.40
N PRO A 66 -9.74 2.44 -35.00
CA PRO A 66 -8.76 1.62 -34.29
C PRO A 66 -7.44 2.36 -34.08
N PHE A 67 -6.84 2.14 -32.91
CA PHE A 67 -5.48 2.52 -32.53
C PHE A 67 -4.61 1.27 -32.55
N ARG A 68 -3.47 1.33 -33.25
CA ARG A 68 -2.58 0.18 -33.42
C ARG A 68 -1.35 0.35 -32.54
N LEU A 69 -1.08 -0.62 -31.68
CA LEU A 69 0.06 -0.64 -30.78
C LEU A 69 0.93 -1.86 -31.12
N LEU A 70 2.10 -1.63 -31.70
CA LEU A 70 3.07 -2.68 -31.97
C LEU A 70 4.00 -2.81 -30.77
N VAL A 71 4.07 -3.99 -30.17
CA VAL A 71 4.97 -4.28 -29.04
C VAL A 71 5.83 -5.46 -29.43
N LYS A 72 7.09 -5.17 -29.76
CA LYS A 72 8.01 -6.15 -30.37
C LYS A 72 7.39 -6.79 -31.61
N ASP A 73 6.99 -8.05 -31.51
CA ASP A 73 6.43 -8.88 -32.58
C ASP A 73 4.90 -8.95 -32.58
N ARG A 74 4.22 -8.31 -31.61
CA ARG A 74 2.75 -8.39 -31.46
C ARG A 74 2.04 -7.06 -31.71
N LEU A 75 0.99 -7.10 -32.51
CA LEU A 75 0.13 -5.95 -32.80
C LEU A 75 -1.15 -6.02 -31.97
N PHE A 76 -1.41 -4.98 -31.17
CA PHE A 76 -2.66 -4.80 -30.45
C PHE A 76 -3.52 -3.77 -31.17
N ILE A 77 -4.80 -4.08 -31.34
CA ILE A 77 -5.78 -3.20 -31.96
C ILE A 77 -6.77 -2.80 -30.87
N ILE A 78 -6.81 -1.51 -30.56
CA ILE A 78 -7.57 -0.96 -29.43
C ILE A 78 -8.51 0.14 -29.96
N GLU A 79 -9.70 0.28 -29.40
CA GLU A 79 -10.59 1.38 -29.77
C GLU A 79 -10.00 2.73 -29.32
N SER A 80 -9.88 3.68 -30.26
CA SER A 80 -9.15 4.92 -30.02
C SER A 80 -9.79 5.79 -28.93
N THR A 81 -11.12 5.80 -28.88
CA THR A 81 -11.91 6.59 -27.93
C THR A 81 -11.73 6.10 -26.50
N ILE A 82 -11.59 4.78 -26.30
CA ILE A 82 -11.42 4.15 -25.00
C ILE A 82 -10.02 4.45 -24.46
N ILE A 83 -8.98 4.18 -25.25
CA ILE A 83 -7.60 4.33 -24.78
C ILE A 83 -7.22 5.80 -24.54
N ALA A 84 -7.79 6.73 -25.31
CA ALA A 84 -7.62 8.17 -25.08
C ALA A 84 -8.29 8.65 -23.78
N LYS A 85 -9.43 8.08 -23.39
CA LYS A 85 -10.07 8.40 -22.11
C LYS A 85 -9.29 7.86 -20.92
N LEU A 86 -8.64 6.72 -21.08
CA LEU A 86 -7.89 6.06 -20.02
C LEU A 86 -6.57 6.75 -19.68
N SER A 87 -5.95 7.43 -20.65
CA SER A 87 -4.63 8.01 -20.49
C SER A 87 -4.48 9.33 -21.26
N PRO A 88 -3.99 10.40 -20.59
CA PRO A 88 -3.63 11.63 -21.29
C PRO A 88 -2.48 11.42 -22.29
N ILE A 89 -1.60 10.44 -22.04
CA ILE A 89 -0.51 10.09 -22.97
C ILE A 89 -1.08 9.55 -24.27
N PHE A 90 -2.04 8.63 -24.20
CA PHE A 90 -2.68 8.09 -25.41
C PHE A 90 -3.58 9.13 -26.10
N ALA A 91 -4.26 10.00 -25.34
CA ALA A 91 -5.01 11.12 -25.91
C ALA A 91 -4.13 12.08 -26.72
N GLY A 92 -3.00 12.50 -26.17
CA GLY A 92 -2.09 13.45 -26.82
C GLY A 92 -1.57 12.93 -28.17
N ILE A 93 -1.30 11.63 -28.27
CA ILE A 93 -0.80 11.00 -29.50
C ILE A 93 -1.84 11.07 -30.62
N MET A 94 -3.11 10.85 -30.28
CA MET A 94 -4.20 10.92 -31.25
C MET A 94 -4.45 12.33 -31.78
N VAL A 95 -4.25 13.34 -30.93
CA VAL A 95 -4.38 14.75 -31.30
C VAL A 95 -3.21 15.18 -32.18
N CYS A 96 -1.96 14.80 -31.85
CA CYS A 96 -0.77 15.16 -32.62
C CYS A 96 -0.70 14.51 -34.00
N SER A 97 -1.19 13.28 -34.16
CA SER A 97 -1.27 12.63 -35.48
C SER A 97 -2.18 13.38 -36.46
N ALA A 98 -3.19 14.11 -35.97
CA ALA A 98 -4.07 14.91 -36.83
C ALA A 98 -3.47 16.26 -37.25
N SER A 99 -2.47 16.77 -36.52
CA SER A 99 -1.82 18.06 -36.81
C SER A 99 -0.70 17.98 -37.85
N ASN A 100 -0.18 16.77 -38.10
CA ASN A 100 0.92 16.55 -39.04
C ASN A 100 0.49 15.94 -40.38
N SER A 101 -0.80 15.61 -40.55
CA SER A 101 -1.33 15.08 -41.81
C SER A 101 -1.89 16.22 -42.68
N SER A 102 -1.00 17.09 -43.20
CA SER A 102 -1.31 17.81 -44.43
C SER A 102 -1.06 16.87 -45.61
N SER A 103 -2.12 16.65 -46.39
CA SER A 103 -2.17 15.88 -47.65
C SER A 103 -1.75 14.41 -47.58
N THR A 104 -2.71 13.49 -47.60
CA THR A 104 -3.13 12.76 -48.82
C THR A 104 -4.24 11.78 -48.45
N SER A 105 -5.22 11.65 -49.33
CA SER A 105 -6.15 10.53 -49.37
C SER A 105 -5.38 9.21 -49.53
N ASP A 106 -5.45 8.31 -48.57
CA ASP A 106 -5.61 6.86 -48.76
C ASP A 106 -5.65 6.13 -47.41
N SER A 107 -6.34 5.01 -47.40
CA SER A 107 -6.96 4.32 -46.27
C SER A 107 -6.02 3.57 -45.30
N ASP A 108 -4.83 4.09 -44.98
CA ASP A 108 -3.88 3.39 -44.09
C ASP A 108 -3.22 4.25 -42.99
N ASP A 109 -3.64 5.52 -42.85
CA ASP A 109 -3.09 6.49 -41.89
C ASP A 109 -3.62 6.29 -40.46
N GLN A 110 -3.64 5.03 -40.00
CA GLN A 110 -3.98 4.70 -38.62
C GLN A 110 -2.75 4.89 -37.73
N PRO A 111 -2.88 5.58 -36.57
CA PRO A 111 -1.75 5.80 -35.67
C PRO A 111 -1.20 4.45 -35.18
N LEU A 112 -0.02 4.09 -35.68
CA LEU A 112 0.78 2.97 -35.21
C LEU A 112 1.82 3.49 -34.23
N ARG A 113 1.78 3.01 -32.99
CA ARG A 113 2.81 3.29 -31.99
C ARG A 113 3.60 2.04 -31.68
N GLU A 114 4.92 2.13 -31.73
CA GLU A 114 5.81 1.05 -31.32
C GLU A 114 6.24 1.22 -29.86
N ILE A 115 6.19 0.12 -29.10
CA ILE A 115 6.76 0.01 -27.76
C ILE A 115 7.85 -1.06 -27.81
N VAL A 116 9.08 -0.64 -27.57
CA VAL A 116 10.28 -1.51 -27.63
C VAL A 116 10.76 -1.97 -26.26
N ASP A 117 10.40 -1.26 -25.20
CA ASP A 117 10.93 -1.44 -23.86
C ASP A 117 10.06 -2.34 -22.95
N GLU A 118 8.93 -2.85 -23.46
CA GLU A 118 8.01 -3.72 -22.73
C GLU A 118 7.87 -5.10 -23.36
N SER A 119 7.52 -6.10 -22.56
CA SER A 119 7.12 -7.39 -23.11
C SER A 119 5.68 -7.33 -23.63
N SER A 120 5.40 -8.08 -24.69
CA SER A 120 4.05 -8.18 -25.23
C SER A 120 3.09 -8.85 -24.26
N GLY A 121 3.57 -9.72 -23.37
CA GLY A 121 2.80 -10.29 -22.27
C GLY A 121 2.38 -9.25 -21.24
N ASP A 122 3.29 -8.37 -20.83
CA ASP A 122 2.99 -7.31 -19.85
C ASP A 122 1.96 -6.32 -20.38
N ILE A 123 2.10 -5.91 -21.65
CA ILE A 123 1.13 -5.02 -22.30
C ILE A 123 -0.23 -5.70 -22.44
N ALA A 124 -0.28 -6.98 -22.80
CA ALA A 124 -1.53 -7.72 -22.85
C ALA A 124 -2.24 -7.75 -21.48
N THR A 125 -1.51 -8.08 -20.41
CA THR A 125 -2.03 -8.08 -19.04
C THR A 125 -2.55 -6.71 -18.63
N PHE A 126 -1.78 -5.65 -18.92
CA PHE A 126 -2.19 -4.28 -18.65
C PHE A 126 -3.46 -3.88 -19.41
N LEU A 127 -3.55 -4.18 -20.70
CA LEU A 127 -4.74 -3.87 -21.51
C LEU A 127 -5.98 -4.67 -21.04
N ASN A 128 -5.80 -5.93 -20.64
CA ASN A 128 -6.89 -6.71 -20.05
C ASN A 128 -7.37 -6.05 -18.75
N CYS A 129 -6.46 -5.61 -17.87
CA CYS A 129 -6.83 -4.92 -16.64
C CYS A 129 -7.48 -3.55 -16.91
N CYS A 130 -7.07 -2.83 -17.97
CA CYS A 130 -7.76 -1.60 -18.41
C CYS A 130 -9.23 -1.85 -18.78
N SER A 131 -9.58 -3.05 -19.23
CA SER A 131 -10.97 -3.44 -19.51
C SER A 131 -11.72 -3.83 -18.25
N ASP A 132 -11.04 -4.63 -17.42
CA ASP A 132 -11.59 -5.24 -16.23
C ASP A 132 -10.54 -5.21 -15.12
N ALA A 133 -10.69 -4.24 -14.22
CA ALA A 133 -9.83 -4.08 -13.07
C ALA A 133 -9.93 -5.26 -12.09
N ASP A 134 -10.97 -6.11 -12.21
CA ASP A 134 -11.10 -7.27 -11.35
C ASP A 134 -10.03 -8.34 -11.59
N LEU A 135 -9.39 -8.31 -12.76
CA LEU A 135 -8.31 -9.21 -13.15
C LEU A 135 -6.98 -8.93 -12.42
N ILE A 136 -6.88 -7.85 -11.65
CA ILE A 136 -5.68 -7.56 -10.85
C ILE A 136 -5.53 -8.62 -9.73
N ASP A 137 -4.36 -9.27 -9.67
CA ASP A 137 -4.01 -10.30 -8.71
C ASP A 137 -2.57 -10.12 -8.19
N GLU A 138 -2.10 -11.00 -7.30
CA GLU A 138 -0.74 -10.89 -6.73
C GLU A 138 0.39 -11.06 -7.76
N ASN A 139 0.12 -11.78 -8.86
CA ASN A 139 1.12 -12.12 -9.87
C ASN A 139 1.31 -10.97 -10.87
N ASN A 140 0.22 -10.25 -11.17
CA ASN A 140 0.24 -9.17 -12.15
C ASN A 140 0.30 -7.76 -11.53
N PHE A 141 0.06 -7.61 -10.22
CA PHE A 141 0.04 -6.33 -9.51
C PHE A 141 1.21 -5.41 -9.87
N ALA A 142 2.45 -5.95 -9.84
CA ALA A 142 3.65 -5.18 -10.12
C ALA A 142 3.69 -4.64 -11.55
N THR A 143 3.36 -5.50 -12.52
CA THR A 143 3.29 -5.13 -13.93
C THR A 143 2.21 -4.08 -14.16
N VAL A 144 0.99 -4.31 -13.63
CA VAL A 144 -0.15 -3.42 -13.83
C VAL A 144 0.14 -2.05 -13.22
N LEU A 145 0.63 -1.97 -11.99
CA LEU A 145 0.92 -0.70 -11.34
C LEU A 145 2.03 0.09 -12.07
N ARG A 146 3.12 -0.58 -12.44
CA ARG A 146 4.23 0.04 -13.18
C ARG A 146 3.76 0.63 -14.51
N LEU A 147 3.02 -0.14 -15.30
CA LEU A 147 2.51 0.31 -16.60
C LEU A 147 1.43 1.39 -16.43
N SER A 148 0.59 1.30 -15.39
CA SER A 148 -0.41 2.33 -15.10
C SER A 148 0.23 3.65 -14.73
N ARG A 149 1.34 3.64 -13.99
CA ARG A 149 2.14 4.85 -13.71
C ARG A 149 2.84 5.38 -14.96
N LYS A 150 3.49 4.50 -15.74
CA LYS A 150 4.15 4.86 -17.01
C LYS A 150 3.20 5.51 -18.01
N TYR A 151 1.99 4.96 -18.16
CA TYR A 151 0.97 5.47 -19.07
C TYR A 151 -0.06 6.38 -18.41
N GLN A 152 0.13 6.77 -17.15
CA GLN A 152 -0.75 7.69 -16.41
C GLN A 152 -2.24 7.28 -16.43
N VAL A 153 -2.51 5.98 -16.22
CA VAL A 153 -3.87 5.43 -16.09
C VAL A 153 -4.27 5.45 -14.61
N ASN A 154 -4.77 6.58 -14.14
CA ASN A 154 -5.08 6.79 -12.72
C ASN A 154 -6.13 5.81 -12.18
N SER A 155 -7.13 5.46 -12.99
CA SER A 155 -8.16 4.47 -12.59
C SER A 155 -7.57 3.11 -12.23
N LEU A 156 -6.50 2.68 -12.91
CA LEU A 156 -5.82 1.43 -12.58
C LEU A 156 -4.89 1.55 -11.39
N ILE A 157 -4.31 2.73 -11.15
CA ILE A 157 -3.54 2.98 -9.92
C ILE A 157 -4.47 2.87 -8.71
N GLU A 158 -5.63 3.51 -8.78
CA GLU A 158 -6.68 3.42 -7.75
C GLU A 158 -7.16 1.97 -7.56
N ALA A 159 -7.35 1.23 -8.66
CA ALA A 159 -7.74 -0.19 -8.60
C ALA A 159 -6.65 -1.08 -7.97
N CYS A 160 -5.37 -0.78 -8.17
CA CYS A 160 -4.26 -1.48 -7.50
C CYS A 160 -4.29 -1.22 -5.99
N GLU A 161 -4.54 0.03 -5.57
CA GLU A 161 -4.69 0.36 -4.15
C GLU A 161 -5.91 -0.31 -3.53
N GLU A 162 -7.03 -0.36 -4.25
CA GLU A 162 -8.24 -1.06 -3.83
C GLU A 162 -8.03 -2.57 -3.75
N PHE A 163 -7.26 -3.15 -4.67
CA PHE A 163 -6.88 -4.56 -4.60
C PHE A 163 -6.23 -4.88 -3.26
N ILE A 164 -5.21 -4.13 -2.83
CA ILE A 164 -4.58 -4.36 -1.52
C ILE A 164 -5.54 -4.05 -0.36
N SER A 165 -6.34 -2.99 -0.49
CA SER A 165 -7.20 -2.50 0.59
C SER A 165 -8.40 -3.41 0.86
N ASN A 166 -9.00 -4.01 -0.16
CA ASN A 166 -10.32 -4.64 -0.05
C ASN A 166 -10.39 -6.07 -0.61
N ARG A 167 -9.62 -6.39 -1.67
CA ARG A 167 -9.80 -7.65 -2.41
C ARG A 167 -8.75 -8.70 -2.10
N CYS A 168 -7.51 -8.29 -1.84
CA CYS A 168 -6.40 -9.18 -1.55
C CYS A 168 -6.47 -9.70 -0.11
N ASN A 169 -6.51 -11.03 0.02
CA ASN A 169 -6.41 -11.69 1.32
C ASN A 169 -4.93 -11.80 1.75
N LEU A 170 -4.43 -10.72 2.34
CA LEU A 170 -3.03 -10.63 2.81
C LEU A 170 -2.65 -11.71 3.83
N ASP A 171 -3.60 -12.26 4.59
CA ASP A 171 -3.36 -13.31 5.57
C ASP A 171 -3.09 -14.67 4.93
N ALA A 172 -3.63 -14.91 3.74
CA ALA A 172 -3.37 -16.13 2.96
C ALA A 172 -2.02 -16.11 2.24
N LEU A 173 -1.40 -14.93 2.07
CA LEU A 173 -0.13 -14.78 1.38
C LEU A 173 1.05 -15.10 2.29
N LYS A 174 2.13 -15.59 1.67
CA LYS A 174 3.41 -15.71 2.36
C LYS A 174 4.04 -14.33 2.58
N ALA A 175 4.77 -14.17 3.67
CA ALA A 175 5.38 -12.89 4.01
C ALA A 175 6.33 -12.33 2.94
N ASP A 176 7.04 -13.18 2.18
CA ASP A 176 7.88 -12.76 1.05
C ASP A 176 7.06 -12.14 -0.09
N GLN A 177 5.86 -12.66 -0.36
CA GLN A 177 4.94 -12.09 -1.33
C GLN A 177 4.43 -10.73 -0.86
N VAL A 178 4.05 -10.60 0.42
CA VAL A 178 3.61 -9.32 1.00
C VAL A 178 4.74 -8.28 0.98
N VAL A 179 5.99 -8.69 1.25
CA VAL A 179 7.16 -7.82 1.10
C VAL A 179 7.32 -7.35 -0.35
N THR A 180 7.11 -8.24 -1.33
CA THR A 180 7.16 -7.87 -2.76
C THR A 180 6.10 -6.81 -3.09
N LEU A 181 4.86 -6.98 -2.60
CA LEU A 181 3.80 -5.99 -2.76
C LEU A 181 4.19 -4.65 -2.11
N LEU A 182 4.81 -4.67 -0.92
CA LEU A 182 5.26 -3.46 -0.22
C LEU A 182 6.38 -2.72 -0.99
N VAL A 183 7.36 -3.45 -1.53
CA VAL A 183 8.45 -2.86 -2.33
C VAL A 183 7.88 -2.10 -3.52
N VAL A 184 7.00 -2.76 -4.28
CA VAL A 184 6.37 -2.15 -5.46
C VAL A 184 5.47 -0.97 -5.06
N SER A 185 4.68 -1.13 -3.99
CA SER A 185 3.80 -0.06 -3.49
C SER A 185 4.59 1.18 -3.06
N ASN A 186 5.77 0.98 -2.47
CA ASN A 186 6.69 2.06 -2.11
C ASN A 186 7.32 2.72 -3.35
N GLU A 187 7.81 1.92 -4.32
CA GLU A 187 8.43 2.42 -5.54
C GLU A 187 7.50 3.35 -6.33
N TYR A 188 6.21 3.02 -6.37
CA TYR A 188 5.19 3.80 -7.07
C TYR A 188 4.37 4.72 -6.17
N HIS A 189 4.82 4.98 -4.94
CA HIS A 189 4.22 5.89 -3.99
C HIS A 189 2.70 5.74 -3.86
N LEU A 190 2.24 4.53 -3.54
CA LEU A 190 0.83 4.31 -3.23
C LEU A 190 0.44 5.02 -1.93
N ARG A 191 -0.88 5.18 -1.74
CA ARG A 191 -1.49 5.77 -0.55
C ARG A 191 -0.94 5.18 0.76
N ARG A 192 -0.82 6.05 1.77
CA ARG A 192 -0.32 5.72 3.11
C ARG A 192 -1.09 4.55 3.73
N GLU A 193 -2.40 4.47 3.53
CA GLU A 193 -3.25 3.42 4.09
C GLU A 193 -2.89 2.03 3.55
N VAL A 194 -2.54 1.95 2.26
CA VAL A 194 -2.07 0.71 1.61
C VAL A 194 -0.75 0.26 2.23
N MET A 195 0.18 1.20 2.38
CA MET A 195 1.49 0.96 3.00
C MET A 195 1.34 0.46 4.44
N ILE A 196 0.51 1.12 5.25
CA ILE A 196 0.21 0.73 6.63
C ILE A 196 -0.36 -0.69 6.69
N LYS A 197 -1.28 -1.05 5.77
CA LYS A 197 -1.89 -2.38 5.74
C LYS A 197 -0.86 -3.47 5.47
N LEU A 198 0.04 -3.25 4.51
CA LEU A 198 1.12 -4.18 4.18
C LEU A 198 2.14 -4.29 5.33
N ILE A 199 2.55 -3.16 5.91
CA ILE A 199 3.46 -3.12 7.06
C ILE A 199 2.88 -3.91 8.24
N ASN A 200 1.60 -3.68 8.58
CA ASN A 200 0.92 -4.40 9.65
C ASN A 200 0.94 -5.91 9.44
N ARG A 201 0.64 -6.35 8.20
CA ARG A 201 0.66 -7.78 7.88
C ARG A 201 2.07 -8.37 8.06
N ILE A 202 3.11 -7.72 7.53
CA ILE A 202 4.49 -8.22 7.67
C ILE A 202 4.91 -8.20 9.14
N ALA A 203 4.62 -7.14 9.87
CA ALA A 203 4.97 -6.97 11.27
C ALA A 203 4.26 -7.96 12.20
N SER A 204 3.19 -8.61 11.76
CA SER A 204 2.52 -9.67 12.53
C SER A 204 3.32 -10.99 12.62
N GLU A 205 4.34 -11.15 11.75
CA GLU A 205 5.22 -12.32 11.74
C GLU A 205 6.05 -12.45 13.01
N THR A 206 6.54 -13.67 13.28
CA THR A 206 7.44 -13.86 14.42
C THR A 206 8.78 -13.17 14.18
N LYS A 207 9.48 -12.79 15.26
CA LYS A 207 10.82 -12.19 15.16
C LYS A 207 11.80 -13.02 14.34
N ASN A 208 11.71 -14.36 14.43
CA ASN A 208 12.60 -15.25 13.67
C ASN A 208 12.28 -15.21 12.18
N ASP A 209 11.00 -15.13 11.81
CA ASP A 209 10.56 -15.09 10.42
C ASP A 209 10.89 -13.73 9.78
N LEU A 210 10.70 -12.62 10.52
CA LEU A 210 11.12 -11.29 10.08
C LEU A 210 12.62 -11.21 9.75
N VAL A 211 13.48 -11.83 10.56
CA VAL A 211 14.93 -11.87 10.30
C VAL A 211 15.23 -12.65 9.01
N ARG A 212 14.47 -13.71 8.71
CA ARG A 212 14.65 -14.53 7.50
C ARG A 212 14.26 -13.81 6.22
N LEU A 213 13.33 -12.84 6.29
CA LEU A 213 12.91 -12.02 5.14
C LEU A 213 14.01 -11.07 4.64
N LYS A 214 15.10 -10.86 5.41
CA LYS A 214 16.22 -9.98 5.03
C LYS A 214 15.77 -8.58 4.60
N LEU A 215 14.77 -8.03 5.30
CA LEU A 215 14.10 -6.77 4.98
C LEU A 215 15.07 -5.59 4.75
N SER A 216 16.16 -5.53 5.51
CA SER A 216 17.19 -4.48 5.38
C SER A 216 17.89 -4.44 4.02
N ARG A 217 17.79 -5.50 3.20
CA ARG A 217 18.33 -5.53 1.83
C ARG A 217 17.29 -5.16 0.76
N LEU A 218 16.02 -5.31 1.10
CA LEU A 218 14.91 -5.18 0.15
C LEU A 218 14.19 -3.83 0.28
N LEU A 219 14.22 -3.24 1.48
CA LEU A 219 13.46 -2.04 1.80
C LEU A 219 14.40 -0.89 2.22
N PRO A 220 13.98 0.36 1.98
CA PRO A 220 14.61 1.53 2.58
C PRO A 220 14.68 1.42 4.11
N PRO A 221 15.70 2.03 4.76
CA PRO A 221 15.85 1.99 6.22
C PRO A 221 14.62 2.47 6.98
N GLN A 222 13.88 3.45 6.44
CA GLN A 222 12.65 3.98 7.03
C GLN A 222 11.58 2.89 7.13
N LEU A 223 11.26 2.22 6.01
CA LEU A 223 10.27 1.14 5.99
C LEU A 223 10.68 -0.07 6.83
N HIS A 224 11.97 -0.44 6.78
CA HIS A 224 12.50 -1.48 7.64
C HIS A 224 12.32 -1.14 9.13
N GLY A 225 12.63 0.11 9.51
CA GLY A 225 12.41 0.64 10.85
C GLY A 225 10.94 0.57 11.26
N SER A 226 10.03 1.05 10.42
CA SER A 226 8.58 1.00 10.66
C SER A 226 8.09 -0.42 10.91
N ILE A 227 8.48 -1.41 10.09
CA ILE A 227 8.07 -2.83 10.30
C ILE A 227 8.56 -3.36 11.65
N VAL A 228 9.82 -3.10 12.00
CA VAL A 228 10.40 -3.58 13.27
C VAL A 228 9.72 -2.92 14.46
N THR A 229 9.50 -1.60 14.42
CA THR A 229 8.80 -0.87 15.47
C THR A 229 7.35 -1.35 15.60
N THR A 230 6.63 -1.54 14.50
CA THR A 230 5.28 -2.11 14.51
C THR A 230 5.25 -3.50 15.14
N ASN A 231 6.21 -4.38 14.83
CA ASN A 231 6.29 -5.72 15.44
C ASN A 231 6.49 -5.63 16.97
N LEU A 232 7.32 -4.70 17.44
CA LEU A 232 7.52 -4.43 18.87
C LEU A 232 6.24 -3.89 19.52
N ASN A 233 5.57 -2.93 18.88
CA ASN A 233 4.31 -2.35 19.35
C ASN A 233 3.22 -3.42 19.44
N MET A 234 3.10 -4.31 18.44
CA MET A 234 2.17 -5.44 18.48
C MET A 234 2.47 -6.42 19.62
N THR A 235 3.76 -6.67 19.89
CA THR A 235 4.17 -7.53 21.01
C THR A 235 3.83 -6.89 22.35
N GLN A 236 4.11 -5.59 22.51
CA GLN A 236 3.74 -4.83 23.70
C GLN A 236 2.23 -4.77 23.89
N LEU A 237 1.46 -4.54 22.82
CA LEU A 237 0.01 -4.50 22.84
C LEU A 237 -0.57 -5.81 23.39
N LYS A 238 -0.14 -6.96 22.85
CA LYS A 238 -0.57 -8.30 23.32
C LYS A 238 -0.25 -8.53 24.79
N GLU A 239 0.92 -8.07 25.26
CA GLU A 239 1.31 -8.19 26.66
C GLU A 239 0.40 -7.32 27.56
N ILE A 240 0.12 -6.06 27.18
CA ILE A 240 -0.80 -5.19 27.95
C ILE A 240 -2.22 -5.74 27.97
N GLU A 241 -2.72 -6.24 26.84
CA GLU A 241 -4.05 -6.87 26.73
C GLU A 241 -4.21 -8.04 27.72
N SER A 242 -3.12 -8.76 28.00
CA SER A 242 -3.12 -9.85 28.98
C SER A 242 -3.24 -9.40 30.44
N MET A 243 -3.02 -8.10 30.75
CA MET A 243 -2.89 -7.57 32.12
C MET A 243 -4.22 -7.26 32.81
N ASN A 244 -5.37 -7.69 32.29
CA ASN A 244 -6.68 -7.47 32.91
C ASN A 244 -6.96 -5.98 33.23
N GLY A 245 -6.58 -5.08 32.30
CA GLY A 245 -6.71 -3.63 32.43
C GLY A 245 -5.66 -2.94 33.30
N HIS A 246 -4.73 -3.68 33.91
CA HIS A 246 -3.57 -3.10 34.56
C HIS A 246 -2.52 -2.68 33.53
N LEU A 247 -1.65 -1.73 33.91
CA LEU A 247 -0.43 -1.47 33.16
C LEU A 247 0.75 -1.69 34.10
N PHE A 248 1.40 -2.84 33.99
CA PHE A 248 2.59 -3.14 34.78
C PHE A 248 3.84 -2.62 34.09
N LYS A 249 4.81 -2.20 34.91
CA LYS A 249 6.15 -1.89 34.40
C LYS A 249 6.72 -3.12 33.68
N MET A 250 7.22 -2.93 32.46
CA MET A 250 7.79 -4.00 31.66
C MET A 250 9.32 -3.89 31.54
N ASN A 251 9.96 -5.01 31.25
CA ASN A 251 11.35 -5.08 30.80
C ASN A 251 11.42 -6.02 29.60
N ARG A 252 11.90 -5.52 28.44
CA ARG A 252 11.94 -6.27 27.17
C ARG A 252 10.58 -6.92 26.83
N SER A 253 9.50 -6.14 26.96
CA SER A 253 8.12 -6.58 26.67
C SER A 253 7.59 -7.72 27.54
N VAL A 254 8.15 -7.89 28.74
CA VAL A 254 7.65 -8.83 29.76
C VAL A 254 7.39 -8.08 31.05
N THR A 255 6.27 -8.39 31.70
CA THR A 255 5.93 -7.86 33.04
C THR A 255 7.07 -8.03 34.05
N LEU A 256 7.50 -6.94 34.68
CA LEU A 256 8.57 -6.95 35.67
C LEU A 256 8.02 -7.23 37.07
N TYR A 257 8.41 -8.39 37.62
CA TYR A 257 8.11 -8.74 39.01
C TYR A 257 9.25 -8.35 39.95
N ARG A 258 8.89 -7.89 41.14
CA ARG A 258 9.82 -7.57 42.23
C ARG A 258 9.28 -8.12 43.54
N ARG A 259 10.19 -8.47 44.45
CA ARG A 259 9.83 -8.93 45.78
C ARG A 259 9.28 -7.77 46.60
N MET A 260 7.97 -7.70 46.77
CA MET A 260 7.28 -6.64 47.51
C MET A 260 5.92 -7.12 48.04
N ALA A 261 5.31 -6.36 48.94
CA ALA A 261 4.00 -6.72 49.50
C ALA A 261 2.90 -6.61 48.44
N CYS A 262 2.17 -7.69 48.22
CA CYS A 262 0.97 -7.64 47.40
C CYS A 262 -0.16 -6.94 48.16
N GLU A 263 -0.86 -6.02 47.49
CA GLU A 263 -1.90 -5.19 48.09
C GLU A 263 -3.11 -6.00 48.57
N MET A 264 -3.35 -7.18 48.00
CA MET A 264 -4.50 -8.02 48.32
C MET A 264 -4.23 -9.08 49.39
N CYS A 265 -3.21 -9.93 49.22
CA CYS A 265 -2.89 -10.91 50.26
C CYS A 265 -2.02 -10.37 51.39
N LYS A 266 -1.50 -9.14 51.28
CA LYS A 266 -0.59 -8.50 52.26
C LYS A 266 0.70 -9.29 52.54
N LYS A 267 1.01 -10.31 51.73
CA LYS A 267 2.24 -11.11 51.81
C LYS A 267 3.33 -10.50 50.93
N ILE A 268 4.59 -10.60 51.37
CA ILE A 268 5.76 -10.29 50.55
C ILE A 268 5.97 -11.44 49.58
N THR A 269 5.82 -11.16 48.30
CA THR A 269 5.90 -12.14 47.20
C THR A 269 6.39 -11.42 45.94
N ASP A 270 6.67 -12.16 44.88
CA ASP A 270 6.90 -11.57 43.57
C ASP A 270 5.60 -10.90 43.09
N SER A 271 5.66 -9.57 43.03
CA SER A 271 4.54 -8.71 42.65
C SER A 271 4.95 -7.72 41.57
N ALA A 272 4.00 -7.33 40.73
CA ALA A 272 4.16 -6.30 39.72
C ALA A 272 3.42 -5.03 40.16
N TYR A 273 4.02 -3.86 39.93
CA TYR A 273 3.44 -2.56 40.26
C TYR A 273 2.64 -2.02 39.08
N CYS A 274 1.35 -1.76 39.29
CA CYS A 274 0.46 -1.18 38.28
C CYS A 274 0.58 0.35 38.28
N GLU A 275 0.91 0.92 37.13
CA GLU A 275 1.01 2.37 36.94
C GLU A 275 -0.35 3.06 36.92
N GLY A 276 -1.43 2.33 36.62
CA GLY A 276 -2.80 2.86 36.62
C GLY A 276 -3.35 3.05 38.03
N CYS A 277 -3.55 1.96 38.77
CA CYS A 277 -4.14 2.02 40.11
C CYS A 277 -3.11 2.20 41.24
N LYS A 278 -1.81 2.36 40.90
CA LYS A 278 -0.70 2.62 41.82
C LYS A 278 -0.53 1.57 42.94
N LYS A 279 -0.89 0.32 42.67
CA LYS A 279 -0.86 -0.81 43.61
C LYS A 279 0.01 -1.95 43.07
N ALA A 280 0.58 -2.75 43.98
CA ALA A 280 1.37 -3.93 43.63
C ALA A 280 0.55 -5.22 43.81
N PHE A 281 0.61 -6.13 42.84
CA PHE A 281 -0.14 -7.39 42.87
C PHE A 281 0.74 -8.57 42.50
N CYS A 282 0.59 -9.69 43.21
CA CYS A 282 1.11 -10.96 42.72
C CYS A 282 0.29 -11.44 41.52
N LYS A 283 0.84 -12.41 40.78
CA LYS A 283 0.22 -12.93 39.55
C LYS A 283 -1.23 -13.39 39.75
N ASP A 284 -1.49 -14.14 40.82
CA ASP A 284 -2.83 -14.65 41.10
C ASP A 284 -3.87 -13.56 41.36
N HIS A 285 -3.46 -12.45 41.98
CA HIS A 285 -4.41 -11.37 42.31
C HIS A 285 -4.71 -10.49 41.10
N TRP A 286 -3.72 -10.08 40.31
CA TRP A 286 -4.05 -9.23 39.17
C TRP A 286 -4.77 -9.99 38.06
N THR A 287 -4.50 -11.28 37.87
CA THR A 287 -5.21 -12.10 36.89
C THR A 287 -6.69 -12.26 37.22
N ARG A 288 -7.03 -12.35 38.52
CA ARG A 288 -8.43 -12.49 38.99
C ARG A 288 -9.15 -11.17 39.18
N ASN A 289 -8.43 -10.06 39.34
CA ASN A 289 -9.01 -8.77 39.70
C ASN A 289 -8.66 -7.71 38.65
N LYS A 290 -9.70 -7.20 37.98
CA LYS A 290 -9.56 -6.14 36.99
C LYS A 290 -9.01 -4.86 37.64
N CYS A 291 -8.23 -4.10 36.88
CA CYS A 291 -7.77 -2.79 37.32
C CYS A 291 -8.96 -1.85 37.58
N ALA A 292 -8.89 -1.10 38.67
CA ALA A 292 -9.88 -0.05 38.97
C ALA A 292 -9.70 1.22 38.13
N SER A 293 -8.57 1.35 37.43
CA SER A 293 -8.24 2.48 36.56
C SER A 293 -8.39 2.08 35.10
N ASN A 294 -8.86 3.01 34.27
CA ASN A 294 -8.93 2.84 32.81
C ASN A 294 -7.58 3.07 32.11
N TYR A 295 -6.51 3.36 32.86
CA TYR A 295 -5.20 3.71 32.29
C TYR A 295 -4.64 2.66 31.34
N GLY A 296 -4.75 1.37 31.68
CA GLY A 296 -4.30 0.29 30.79
C GLY A 296 -5.10 0.22 29.50
N GLN A 297 -6.41 0.47 29.56
CA GLN A 297 -7.27 0.50 28.37
C GLN A 297 -6.94 1.69 27.46
N ASN A 298 -6.76 2.88 28.03
CA ASN A 298 -6.37 4.06 27.26
C ASN A 298 -5.04 3.84 26.51
N MET A 299 -4.07 3.19 27.17
CA MET A 299 -2.78 2.85 26.54
C MET A 299 -2.94 1.83 25.41
N ILE A 300 -3.82 0.84 25.57
CA ILE A 300 -4.17 -0.11 24.49
C ILE A 300 -4.75 0.65 23.29
N ASP A 301 -5.68 1.56 23.53
CA ASP A 301 -6.36 2.31 22.46
C ASP A 301 -5.39 3.24 21.73
N GLU A 302 -4.50 3.92 22.47
CA GLU A 302 -3.44 4.76 21.91
C GLU A 302 -2.44 3.96 21.05
N LEU A 303 -1.97 2.81 21.55
CA LEU A 303 -1.07 1.94 20.80
C LEU A 303 -1.72 1.34 19.55
N ARG A 304 -3.03 1.06 19.58
CA ARG A 304 -3.76 0.59 18.39
C ARG A 304 -3.89 1.67 17.32
N GLN A 305 -4.10 2.92 17.72
CA GLN A 305 -4.18 4.06 16.79
C GLN A 305 -2.83 4.35 16.14
N ASN A 306 -1.74 4.19 16.90
CA ASN A 306 -0.38 4.51 16.47
C ASN A 306 0.49 3.26 16.23
N LEU A 307 -0.13 2.15 15.83
CA LEU A 307 0.57 0.87 15.70
C LEU A 307 1.70 0.91 14.64
N VAL A 308 1.46 1.68 13.57
CA VAL A 308 2.42 1.91 12.49
C VAL A 308 2.84 3.37 12.49
N GLU A 309 4.09 3.60 12.88
CA GLU A 309 4.75 4.88 12.69
C GLU A 309 5.43 4.87 11.32
N LEU A 310 4.83 5.63 10.39
CA LEU A 310 5.32 5.78 9.03
C LEU A 310 5.47 7.26 8.73
N GLU A 311 6.71 7.71 8.66
CA GLU A 311 7.09 9.01 8.09
C GLU A 311 7.13 8.82 6.57
N TYR A 312 6.20 9.47 5.88
CA TYR A 312 6.07 9.44 4.44
C TYR A 312 6.17 10.88 3.96
N GLU A 313 7.22 11.19 3.20
CA GLU A 313 7.40 12.49 2.53
C GLU A 313 6.59 12.55 1.22
#